data_AF-A0A2V5SQA7-F1
#
_entry.id   AF-A0A2V5SQA7-F1
#
_cell.length_a   1.000
_cell.length_b   1.000
_cell.length_c   1.000
_cell.angle_alpha   90.00
_cell.angle_beta   90.00
_cell.angle_gamma   90.00
#
_symmetry.space_group_name_H-M   'P 1'
#
loop_
_entity.id
_entity.type
_entity.pdbx_description
1 polymer ?
#
loop_
_entity_poly.entity_id
_entity_poly.type
_entity_poly.pdbx_seq_one_letter_code
_entity_poly.pdbx_strand_id
1 'polypeptide(L)'
;LHSAGIEAGYGFFAPNVPANYKLVFELHYPDGHAEYEIPRVSSAAAGLRFAGLLDQLAEVNYAPLRETMMKIIAYSVWQEHPDVTMIRAYFGIARLPTPAEFEKGNKGSYELLFAYDFTFRQTGPNRSAP
;
A
#
# COMPACT_ATOMS: atom_id res chain seq x y z
N LEU A 1 16.44 18.42 -26.67
CA LEU A 1 15.03 18.25 -26.26
C LEU A 1 15.02 17.40 -25.00
N HIS A 2 14.98 18.02 -23.81
CA HIS A 2 14.92 17.28 -22.54
C HIS A 2 13.50 17.38 -22.03
N SER A 3 12.72 16.32 -22.22
CA SER A 3 11.41 16.17 -21.58
C SER A 3 11.64 15.91 -20.10
N ALA A 4 11.66 16.97 -19.29
CA ALA A 4 11.47 16.86 -17.86
C ALA A 4 10.01 16.45 -17.64
N GLY A 5 9.79 15.16 -17.38
CA GLY A 5 8.51 14.66 -16.92
C GLY A 5 8.14 15.41 -15.65
N ILE A 6 6.99 16.06 -15.68
CA ILE A 6 6.42 16.78 -14.55
C ILE A 6 6.03 15.71 -13.52
N GLU A 7 6.90 15.42 -12.55
CA GLU A 7 6.44 14.90 -11.26
C GLU A 7 5.70 16.05 -10.58
N ALA A 8 4.41 16.17 -10.90
CA ALA A 8 3.52 17.11 -10.24
C ALA A 8 3.39 16.67 -8.79
N GLY A 9 4.26 17.21 -7.94
CA GLY A 9 4.03 17.30 -6.51
C GLY A 9 2.70 17.99 -6.32
N TYR A 10 1.68 17.24 -5.90
CA TYR A 10 0.49 17.81 -5.31
C TYR A 10 0.89 18.41 -3.96
N GLY A 11 1.49 19.60 -4.01
CA GLY A 11 1.62 20.51 -2.89
C GLY A 11 0.25 21.07 -2.56
N PHE A 12 -0.57 20.28 -1.87
CA PHE A 12 -1.68 20.85 -1.12
C PHE A 12 -1.12 21.25 0.25
N PHE A 13 -0.92 22.56 0.46
CA PHE A 13 -0.61 23.12 1.76
C PHE A 13 -1.82 22.91 2.69
N ALA A 14 -1.92 21.72 3.29
CA ALA A 14 -2.82 21.48 4.42
C ALA A 14 -2.02 21.66 5.72
N PRO A 15 -2.32 22.68 6.54
CA PRO A 15 -1.76 22.75 7.89
C PRO A 15 -2.37 21.60 8.70
N ASN A 16 -1.52 20.70 9.25
CA ASN A 16 -1.85 19.35 9.77
C ASN A 16 -2.08 18.28 8.70
N VAL A 17 -1.06 17.96 7.89
CA VAL A 17 -1.08 16.71 7.11
C VAL A 17 -0.99 15.54 8.10
N PRO A 18 -1.98 14.63 8.16
CA PRO A 18 -1.85 13.38 8.91
C PRO A 18 -0.56 12.67 8.51
N ALA A 19 -0.03 11.80 9.37
CA ALA A 19 1.18 11.04 9.04
C ALA A 19 1.01 10.41 7.64
N ASN A 20 2.04 10.55 6.78
CA ASN A 20 2.04 10.05 5.42
C ASN A 20 2.11 8.51 5.43
N TYR A 21 1.04 7.87 5.90
CA TYR A 21 0.93 6.44 5.95
C TYR A 21 0.91 5.89 4.53
N LYS A 22 1.68 4.84 4.32
CA LYS A 22 1.78 4.13 3.05
C LYS A 22 1.62 2.65 3.29
N LEU A 23 0.76 2.07 2.46
CA LEU A 23 0.58 0.63 2.32
C LEU A 23 1.25 0.19 1.02
N VAL A 24 2.14 -0.79 1.10
CA VAL A 24 2.84 -1.39 -0.04
C VAL A 24 2.63 -2.89 -0.01
N PHE A 25 2.36 -3.49 -1.17
CA PHE A 25 2.24 -4.93 -1.32
C PHE A 25 3.44 -5.47 -2.08
N GLU A 26 4.06 -6.51 -1.55
CA GLU A 26 5.03 -7.36 -2.24
C GLU A 26 4.31 -8.65 -2.65
N LEU A 27 4.20 -8.84 -3.96
CA LEU A 27 3.51 -9.94 -4.59
C LEU A 27 4.52 -11.03 -4.93
N HIS A 28 4.39 -12.21 -4.34
CA HIS A 28 5.30 -13.33 -4.58
C HIS A 28 4.71 -14.34 -5.57
N TYR A 29 5.47 -14.61 -6.63
CA TYR A 29 5.08 -15.51 -7.70
C TYR A 29 5.73 -16.91 -7.55
N PRO A 30 5.19 -17.96 -8.18
CA PRO A 30 5.67 -19.33 -8.01
C PRO A 30 7.12 -19.58 -8.45
N ASP A 31 7.62 -18.78 -9.39
CA ASP A 31 8.99 -18.82 -9.90
C ASP A 31 10.00 -18.10 -8.99
N GLY A 32 9.52 -17.52 -7.88
CA GLY A 32 10.33 -16.84 -6.88
C GLY A 32 10.57 -15.36 -7.15
N HIS A 33 10.03 -14.76 -8.23
CA HIS A 33 10.11 -13.30 -8.38
C HIS A 33 9.10 -12.59 -7.46
N ALA A 34 9.40 -11.33 -7.17
CA ALA A 34 8.54 -10.47 -6.37
C ALA A 34 8.31 -9.13 -7.08
N GLU A 35 7.06 -8.66 -7.07
CA GLU A 35 6.68 -7.34 -7.58
C GLU A 35 6.17 -6.46 -6.44
N TYR A 36 6.42 -5.16 -6.53
CA TYR A 36 5.94 -4.18 -5.55
C TYR A 36 4.83 -3.32 -6.14
N GLU A 37 3.70 -3.25 -5.43
CA GLU A 37 2.56 -2.45 -5.83
C GLU A 37 2.03 -1.59 -4.68
N ILE A 38 1.51 -0.42 -5.03
CA ILE A 38 0.69 0.41 -4.13
C ILE A 38 -0.79 0.27 -4.51
N PRO A 39 -1.71 0.28 -3.53
CA PRO A 39 -3.13 0.19 -3.79
C PRO A 39 -3.60 1.22 -4.84
N ARG A 40 -4.23 0.74 -5.91
CA ARG A 40 -4.84 1.60 -6.92
C ARG A 40 -6.20 2.07 -6.43
N VAL A 41 -6.48 3.36 -6.61
CA VAL A 41 -7.79 3.95 -6.29
C VAL A 41 -8.47 4.42 -7.58
N SER A 42 -9.76 4.15 -7.70
CA SER A 42 -10.52 4.41 -8.94
C SER A 42 -10.89 5.88 -9.17
N SER A 43 -10.75 6.74 -8.15
CA SER A 43 -11.08 8.16 -8.22
C SER A 43 -10.42 8.96 -7.09
N ALA A 44 -10.39 10.28 -7.20
CA ALA A 44 -9.91 11.16 -6.14
C ALA A 44 -10.70 10.99 -4.82
N ALA A 45 -12.02 10.80 -4.91
CA ALA A 45 -12.85 10.55 -3.73
C ALA A 45 -12.58 9.18 -3.10
N ALA A 46 -12.27 8.15 -3.90
CA ALA A 46 -11.79 6.87 -3.38
C ALA A 46 -10.41 7.02 -2.71
N GLY A 47 -9.52 7.84 -3.27
CA GLY A 47 -8.25 8.21 -2.67
C GLY A 47 -8.38 8.85 -1.29
N LEU A 48 -9.29 9.81 -1.12
CA LEU A 48 -9.51 10.45 0.19
C LEU A 48 -10.06 9.46 1.24
N ARG A 49 -11.00 8.60 0.85
CA ARG A 49 -11.51 7.54 1.74
C ARG A 49 -10.41 6.55 2.11
N PHE A 50 -9.55 6.21 1.15
CA PHE A 50 -8.44 5.32 1.38
C PHE A 50 -7.40 5.93 2.33
N ALA A 51 -7.09 7.22 2.21
CA ALA A 51 -6.24 7.92 3.17
C ALA A 51 -6.79 7.83 4.60
N GLY A 52 -8.09 8.09 4.79
CA GLY A 52 -8.73 7.94 6.11
C GLY A 52 -8.72 6.50 6.64
N LEU A 53 -8.78 5.49 5.76
CA LEU A 53 -8.62 4.08 6.16
C LEU A 53 -7.20 3.80 6.66
N LEU A 54 -6.17 4.40 6.05
CA LEU A 54 -4.78 4.26 6.52
C LEU A 54 -4.58 4.94 7.87
N ASP A 55 -5.16 6.12 8.07
CA ASP A 55 -5.16 6.80 9.38
C ASP A 55 -5.79 5.91 10.45
N GLN A 56 -6.97 5.35 10.17
CA GLN A 56 -7.62 4.42 11.09
C GLN A 56 -6.76 3.18 11.36
N LEU A 57 -6.10 2.61 10.35
CA LEU A 57 -5.24 1.43 10.53
C LEU A 57 -4.07 1.71 11.48
N ALA A 58 -3.52 2.92 11.47
CA ALA A 58 -2.45 3.34 12.37
C ALA A 58 -2.92 3.50 13.82
N GLU A 59 -4.19 3.86 14.04
CA GLU A 59 -4.78 4.02 15.37
C GLU A 59 -5.21 2.67 16.00
N VAL A 60 -5.36 1.61 15.20
CA VAL A 60 -5.78 0.29 15.69
C VAL A 60 -4.66 -0.42 16.46
N ASN A 61 -4.73 -0.32 17.78
CA ASN A 61 -3.80 -0.98 18.70
C ASN A 61 -3.99 -2.50 18.79
N TYR A 62 -5.20 -3.01 18.47
CA TYR A 62 -5.48 -4.45 18.50
C TYR A 62 -5.00 -5.15 17.22
N ALA A 63 -3.87 -5.84 17.29
CA ALA A 63 -3.20 -6.45 16.14
C ALA A 63 -4.10 -7.37 15.29
N PRO A 64 -4.97 -8.24 15.85
CA PRO A 64 -5.84 -9.09 15.02
C PRO A 64 -6.86 -8.33 14.17
N LEU A 65 -7.38 -7.20 14.66
CA LEU A 65 -8.26 -6.33 13.87
C LEU A 65 -7.47 -5.66 12.75
N ARG A 66 -6.27 -5.18 13.06
CA ARG A 66 -5.36 -4.56 12.09
C ARG A 66 -5.00 -5.51 10.95
N GLU A 67 -4.61 -6.74 11.28
CA GLU A 67 -4.33 -7.80 10.33
C GLU A 67 -5.55 -8.11 9.46
N THR A 68 -6.74 -8.19 10.07
CA THR A 68 -7.99 -8.45 9.35
C THR A 68 -8.29 -7.33 8.34
N MET A 69 -8.12 -6.06 8.74
CA MET A 69 -8.28 -4.91 7.84
C MET A 69 -7.29 -4.99 6.68
N MET A 70 -6.02 -5.26 6.94
CA MET A 70 -5.02 -5.42 5.89
C MET A 70 -5.31 -6.61 4.97
N LYS A 71 -5.83 -7.71 5.51
CA LYS A 71 -6.22 -8.89 4.73
C LYS A 71 -7.34 -8.56 3.74
N ILE A 72 -8.31 -7.73 4.12
CA ILE A 72 -9.39 -7.29 3.23
C ILE A 72 -8.82 -6.49 2.05
N ILE A 73 -7.87 -5.59 2.30
CA ILE A 73 -7.22 -4.79 1.24
C ILE A 73 -6.29 -5.68 0.39
N ALA A 74 -5.52 -6.57 1.00
CA ALA A 74 -4.67 -7.52 0.29
C ALA A 74 -5.49 -8.47 -0.59
N TYR A 75 -6.71 -8.84 -0.17
CA TYR A 75 -7.60 -9.66 -0.97
C TYR A 75 -8.03 -8.97 -2.26
N SER A 76 -8.30 -7.66 -2.26
CA SER A 76 -8.64 -6.95 -3.52
C SER A 76 -7.46 -6.96 -4.49
N VAL A 77 -6.24 -6.80 -3.99
CA VAL A 77 -5.02 -6.91 -4.83
C VAL A 77 -4.85 -8.33 -5.35
N TRP A 78 -5.05 -9.35 -4.51
CA TRP A 78 -5.00 -10.75 -4.92
C TRP A 78 -5.95 -11.07 -6.08
N GLN A 79 -7.17 -10.49 -6.09
CA GLN A 79 -8.13 -10.70 -7.18
C GLN A 79 -7.64 -10.17 -8.54
N GLU A 80 -6.75 -9.18 -8.55
CA GLU A 80 -6.16 -8.61 -9.76
C GLU A 80 -4.94 -9.40 -10.25
N HIS A 81 -4.38 -10.27 -9.40
CA HIS A 81 -3.14 -11.01 -9.64
C HIS A 81 -3.33 -12.52 -9.44
N PRO A 82 -3.92 -13.25 -10.41
CA PRO A 82 -4.33 -14.65 -10.25
C PRO A 82 -3.16 -15.62 -10.03
N ASP A 83 -1.96 -15.25 -10.48
CA ASP A 83 -0.76 -16.10 -10.43
C ASP A 83 0.07 -15.90 -9.16
N VAL A 84 -0.28 -14.93 -8.31
CA VAL A 84 0.42 -14.69 -7.04
C VAL A 84 0.14 -15.84 -6.07
N THR A 85 1.14 -16.20 -5.28
CA THR A 85 1.08 -17.28 -4.28
C THR A 85 1.02 -16.76 -2.85
N MET A 86 1.60 -15.59 -2.61
CA MET A 86 1.60 -14.91 -1.32
C MET A 86 1.71 -13.40 -1.52
N ILE A 87 1.01 -12.64 -0.68
CA ILE A 87 1.11 -11.18 -0.62
C ILE A 87 1.65 -10.81 0.74
N ARG A 88 2.80 -10.13 0.78
CA ARG A 88 3.28 -9.46 1.97
C ARG A 88 2.85 -7.99 1.92
N ALA A 89 2.14 -7.54 2.96
CA ALA A 89 1.65 -6.18 3.05
C ALA A 89 2.47 -5.42 4.10
N TYR A 90 3.10 -4.31 3.69
CA TYR A 90 3.89 -3.42 4.54
C TYR A 90 3.13 -2.14 4.81
N PHE A 91 2.95 -1.80 6.07
CA PHE A 91 2.37 -0.51 6.47
C PHE A 91 3.40 0.30 7.25
N GLY A 92 3.52 1.58 6.90
CA GLY A 92 4.56 2.43 7.41
C GLY A 92 4.34 3.90 7.10
N ILE A 93 5.27 4.75 7.53
CA ILE A 93 5.22 6.20 7.34
C ILE A 93 6.30 6.59 6.32
N ALA A 94 5.90 7.29 5.27
CA ALA A 94 6.83 7.96 4.37
C ALA A 94 7.24 9.32 4.96
N ARG A 95 8.49 9.45 5.36
CA ARG A 95 9.06 10.73 5.81
C ARG A 95 9.60 11.48 4.61
N LEU A 96 9.01 12.62 4.31
CA LEU A 96 9.54 13.53 3.31
C LEU A 96 10.69 14.34 3.92
N PRO A 97 11.79 14.55 3.18
CA PRO A 97 12.85 15.41 3.67
C PRO A 97 12.33 16.84 3.77
N THR A 98 12.82 17.59 4.76
CA THR A 98 12.65 19.05 4.77
C THR A 98 13.37 19.68 3.57
N PRO A 99 13.02 20.91 3.14
CA PRO A 99 13.72 21.58 2.03
C PRO A 99 15.25 21.63 2.23
N ALA A 100 15.70 21.93 3.46
CA ALA A 100 17.13 22.01 3.79
C ALA A 100 17.84 20.64 3.75
N GLU A 101 17.12 19.55 4.04
CA GLU A 101 17.64 18.18 3.91
C GLU A 101 17.69 17.75 2.43
N PHE A 102 16.68 18.13 1.65
CA PHE A 102 16.62 17.85 0.22
C PHE A 102 17.76 18.54 -0.54
N GLU A 103 18.07 19.80 -0.21
CA GLU A 103 19.24 20.52 -0.75
C GLU A 103 20.57 19.81 -0.47
N LYS A 104 20.64 19.06 0.63
CA LYS A 104 21.81 18.24 1.00
C LYS A 104 21.82 16.86 0.33
N GLY A 105 20.85 16.57 -0.52
CA GLY A 105 20.70 15.31 -1.25
C GLY A 105 19.97 14.22 -0.46
N ASN A 106 19.39 14.51 0.70
CA ASN A 106 18.58 13.54 1.42
C ASN A 106 17.31 13.24 0.63
N LYS A 107 16.95 11.95 0.58
CA LYS A 107 15.73 11.46 -0.07
C LYS A 107 14.68 11.13 0.98
N GLY A 108 13.44 10.94 0.53
CA GLY A 108 12.38 10.42 1.39
C GLY A 108 12.77 9.06 1.97
N SER A 109 12.44 8.85 3.25
CA SER A 109 12.66 7.58 3.95
C SER A 109 11.33 6.92 4.28
N TYR A 110 11.37 5.60 4.50
CA TYR A 110 10.19 4.82 4.86
C TYR A 110 10.44 4.14 6.21
N GLU A 111 9.56 4.41 7.16
CA GLU A 111 9.56 3.78 8.48
C GLU A 111 8.49 2.69 8.50
N LEU A 112 8.91 1.44 8.53
CA LEU A 112 7.99 0.31 8.64
C LEU A 112 7.40 0.25 10.05
N LEU A 113 6.07 0.20 10.16
CA LEU A 113 5.38 0.04 11.42
C LEU A 113 5.00 -1.42 11.68
N PHE A 114 4.41 -2.09 10.67
CA PHE A 114 4.06 -3.51 10.76
C PHE A 114 3.90 -4.11 9.36
N ALA A 115 4.04 -5.44 9.29
CA ALA A 115 3.84 -6.21 8.09
C ALA A 115 3.11 -7.52 8.38
N TYR A 116 2.35 -8.00 7.39
CA TYR A 116 1.66 -9.29 7.46
C TYR A 116 1.75 -10.02 6.12
N ASP A 117 1.78 -11.34 6.20
CA ASP A 117 1.83 -12.23 5.05
C ASP A 117 0.47 -12.90 4.86
N PHE A 118 -0.05 -12.86 3.64
CA PHE A 118 -1.35 -13.40 3.30
C PHE A 118 -1.25 -14.40 2.16
N THR A 119 -1.84 -15.56 2.36
CA THR A 119 -2.12 -16.54 1.31
C THR A 119 -3.62 -16.72 1.21
N PHE A 120 -4.17 -16.70 0.01
CA PHE A 120 -5.60 -16.91 -0.23
C PHE A 120 -5.80 -18.24 -0.94
N ARG A 121 -6.88 -18.97 -0.58
CA ARG A 121 -7.24 -20.19 -1.32
C ARG A 121 -7.82 -19.78 -2.66
N GLN A 122 -7.28 -20.33 -3.75
CA GLN A 122 -7.96 -20.25 -5.03
C GLN A 122 -9.31 -20.96 -4.90
N THR A 123 -10.39 -20.23 -5.15
CA THR A 123 -11.72 -20.85 -5.21
C THR A 123 -11.77 -21.58 -6.56
N GLY A 124 -11.41 -22.87 -6.57
CA GLY A 124 -11.54 -23.70 -7.76
C GLY A 124 -12.99 -23.71 -8.25
N PRO A 125 -13.25 -23.92 -9.55
CA PRO A 125 -14.61 -24.01 -10.05
C PRO A 125 -15.34 -25.10 -9.28
N ASN A 126 -16.48 -24.74 -8.68
CA ASN A 126 -17.33 -25.63 -7.91
C ASN A 126 -17.83 -26.75 -8.84
N ARG A 127 -17.07 -27.86 -8.94
CA ARG A 127 -17.54 -29.12 -9.55
C ARG A 127 -18.48 -29.78 -8.55
N SER A 128 -19.66 -29.18 -8.38
CA SER A 128 -20.81 -29.87 -7.83
C SER A 128 -22.02 -29.56 -8.70
N ALA A 129 -22.18 -30.38 -9.74
CA ALA A 129 -23.48 -30.69 -10.30
C ALA A 129 -23.57 -32.23 -10.42
N PRO A 130 -24.68 -32.84 -9.96
CA PRO A 130 -24.91 -34.28 -10.03
C PRO A 130 -25.05 -34.80 -11.46
#